data_AF-A0A9X0PS25-F1
#
_entry.id   AF-A0A9X0PS25-F1
#
_cell.length_a   1.000
_cell.length_b   1.000
_cell.length_c   1.000
_cell.angle_alpha   90.00
_cell.angle_beta   90.00
_cell.angle_gamma   90.00
#
_symmetry.space_group_name_H-M   'P 1'
#
loop_
_entity.id
_entity.type
_entity.pdbx_description
1 polymer ?
#
loop_
_entity_poly.entity_id
_entity_poly.type
_entity_poly.pdbx_seq_one_letter_code
_entity_poly.pdbx_strand_id
1 'polypeptide(L)'
;MACRDFVTIILLPCQWTVRVVESGVMTEREFPIESYAIAWAHGQRIRLNLPRATGGYFYSMSTSGLNFDETAPPQTKGSQA
;
A
#
# COMPACT_ATOMS: atom_id res chain seq x y z
N MET A 1 13.15 26.09 4.48
CA MET A 1 12.65 24.76 4.92
C MET A 1 12.83 23.80 3.75
N ALA A 2 13.75 22.84 3.85
CA ALA A 2 13.93 21.85 2.79
C ALA A 2 12.80 20.82 2.88
N CYS A 3 11.78 20.95 2.03
CA CYS A 3 10.84 19.86 1.81
C CYS A 3 11.63 18.69 1.23
N ARG A 4 11.79 17.61 2.00
CA ARG A 4 12.49 16.43 1.54
C ARG A 4 11.66 15.75 0.46
N ASP A 5 12.31 15.35 -0.63
CA ASP A 5 11.66 14.56 -1.67
C ASP A 5 11.45 13.13 -1.15
N PHE A 6 10.25 12.59 -1.37
CA PHE A 6 9.96 11.20 -0.99
C PHE A 6 8.87 10.59 -1.87
N VAL A 7 8.91 9.26 -1.95
CA VAL A 7 7.93 8.45 -2.69
C VAL A 7 7.38 7.39 -1.76
N THR A 8 6.05 7.37 -1.59
CA THR A 8 5.32 6.40 -0.77
C THR A 8 4.22 5.71 -1.58
N ILE A 9 3.90 4.47 -1.23
CA ILE A 9 2.82 3.69 -1.81
C ILE A 9 1.80 3.44 -0.71
N ILE A 10 0.55 3.79 -0.97
CA ILE A 10 -0.58 3.65 -0.05
C ILE A 10 -1.52 2.60 -0.62
N LEU A 11 -1.89 1.62 0.21
CA LEU A 11 -2.88 0.62 -0.14
C LEU A 11 -4.26 1.08 0.36
N LEU A 12 -5.16 1.34 -0.57
CA LEU A 12 -6.57 1.62 -0.31
C LEU A 12 -7.41 0.38 -0.70
N PRO A 13 -8.66 0.25 -0.22
CA PRO A 13 -9.41 -1.01 -0.23
C PRO A 13 -9.51 -1.74 -1.58
N CYS A 14 -9.37 -1.04 -2.70
CA CYS A 14 -9.34 -1.62 -4.05
C CYS A 14 -8.32 -0.93 -4.99
N GLN A 15 -7.38 -0.14 -4.46
CA GLN A 15 -6.48 0.64 -5.31
C GLN A 15 -5.12 0.92 -4.67
N TRP A 16 -4.12 1.06 -5.51
CA TRP A 16 -2.75 1.40 -5.14
C TRP A 16 -2.48 2.85 -5.48
N THR A 17 -2.24 3.69 -4.47
CA THR A 17 -1.95 5.10 -4.68
C THR A 17 -0.47 5.37 -4.43
N VAL A 18 0.24 5.86 -5.44
CA VAL A 18 1.62 6.31 -5.28
C VAL A 18 1.61 7.81 -5.07
N ARG A 19 2.18 8.26 -3.95
CA ARG A 19 2.35 9.66 -3.59
C ARG A 19 3.82 10.05 -3.74
N VAL A 20 4.06 11.09 -4.52
CA VAL A 20 5.38 11.66 -4.80
C VAL A 20 5.39 13.08 -4.28
N VAL A 21 6.36 13.42 -3.44
CA VAL A 21 6.62 14.80 -3.05
C VAL A 21 7.95 15.19 -3.68
N GLU A 22 7.91 16.24 -4.50
CA GLU A 22 9.07 16.81 -5.19
C GLU A 22 9.09 18.32 -4.94
N SER A 23 10.15 18.83 -4.32
CA SER A 23 10.34 20.26 -4.04
C SER A 23 9.15 20.91 -3.31
N GLY A 24 8.44 20.14 -2.48
CA GLY A 24 7.24 20.58 -1.75
C GLY A 24 5.93 20.47 -2.54
N VAL A 25 5.97 20.03 -3.79
CA VAL A 25 4.78 19.73 -4.60
C VAL A 25 4.42 18.26 -4.42
N MET A 26 3.20 17.98 -3.99
CA MET A 26 2.68 16.62 -3.83
C MET A 26 1.86 16.23 -5.06
N THR A 27 2.22 15.10 -5.68
CA THR A 27 1.49 14.48 -6.78
C THR A 27 1.08 13.07 -6.38
N GLU A 28 -0.18 12.72 -6.62
CA GLU A 28 -0.70 11.38 -6.37
C GLU A 28 -1.15 10.74 -7.68
N ARG A 29 -0.91 9.43 -7.82
CA ARG A 29 -1.41 8.65 -8.94
C ARG A 29 -1.94 7.31 -8.45
N GLU A 30 -3.10 6.95 -8.95
CA GLU A 30 -3.81 5.73 -8.62
C GLU A 30 -3.54 4.65 -9.67
N PHE A 31 -3.42 3.41 -9.22
CA PHE A 31 -3.21 2.25 -10.04
C PHE A 31 -4.12 1.11 -9.57
N PRO A 32 -4.77 0.39 -10.49
CA PRO A 32 -5.58 -0.78 -10.15
C PRO A 32 -4.74 -2.00 -9.79
N ILE A 33 -3.45 -2.04 -10.19
CA ILE A 33 -2.58 -3.21 -10.05
C ILE A 33 -1.31 -2.81 -9.27
N GLU A 34 -0.96 -3.61 -8.27
CA GLU A 34 0.21 -3.43 -7.41
C GLU A 34 1.51 -3.30 -8.21
N SER A 35 1.76 -4.24 -9.12
CA SER A 35 2.97 -4.29 -9.93
C SER A 35 3.21 -3.00 -10.72
N TYR A 36 2.14 -2.35 -11.19
CA TYR A 36 2.23 -1.07 -11.90
C TYR A 36 2.51 0.09 -10.96
N ALA A 37 1.86 0.13 -9.79
CA ALA A 37 2.18 1.12 -8.76
C ALA A 37 3.65 1.03 -8.33
N ILE A 38 4.14 -0.19 -8.10
CA ILE A 38 5.54 -0.46 -7.73
C ILE A 38 6.51 0.00 -8.82
N ALA A 39 6.26 -0.39 -10.08
CA ALA A 39 7.12 -0.02 -11.19
C ALA A 39 7.17 1.51 -11.38
N TRP A 40 6.02 2.17 -11.29
CA TRP A 40 5.94 3.62 -11.40
C TRP A 40 6.65 4.32 -10.23
N ALA A 41 6.42 3.88 -8.99
CA ALA A 41 7.11 4.41 -7.81
C ALA A 41 8.64 4.25 -7.91
N HIS A 42 9.11 3.12 -8.45
CA HIS A 42 10.52 2.89 -8.69
C HIS A 42 11.09 3.87 -9.73
N GLY A 43 10.35 4.11 -10.82
CA GLY A 43 10.71 5.13 -11.82
C GLY A 43 10.82 6.53 -11.21
N GLN A 44 9.88 6.92 -10.34
CA GLN A 44 9.93 8.22 -9.65
C GLN A 44 11.13 8.34 -8.72
N ARG A 45 11.51 7.25 -8.02
CA ARG A 45 12.71 7.26 -7.17
C ARG A 45 13.99 7.43 -7.97
N ILE A 46 14.11 6.76 -9.12
CA ILE A 46 15.26 6.93 -10.03
C ILE A 46 15.32 8.38 -10.50
N ARG A 47 14.18 8.94 -10.95
CA ARG A 47 14.08 10.32 -11.43
C ARG A 47 14.51 11.35 -10.37
N LEU A 48 14.13 11.11 -9.11
CA LEU A 48 14.43 11.97 -7.97
C LEU A 48 15.77 11.64 -7.28
N ASN A 49 16.56 10.70 -7.84
CA ASN A 49 17.81 10.21 -7.26
C ASN A 49 17.68 9.79 -5.78
N LEU A 50 16.54 9.19 -5.43
CA LEU A 50 16.25 8.72 -4.08
C LEU A 50 16.87 7.33 -3.87
N PRO A 51 17.40 7.05 -2.67
CA PRO A 51 17.89 5.71 -2.36
C PRO A 51 16.77 4.69 -2.52
N ARG A 52 17.15 3.47 -2.93
CA ARG A 52 16.22 2.33 -2.94
C ARG A 52 15.65 2.19 -1.54
N ALA A 53 14.33 2.11 -1.38
CA ALA A 53 13.76 1.91 -0.05
C ALA A 53 14.32 0.63 0.55
N THR A 54 14.98 0.78 1.69
CA THR A 54 15.69 -0.29 2.41
C THR A 54 14.76 -1.20 3.22
N GLY A 55 13.45 -1.01 3.10
CA GLY A 55 12.42 -1.91 3.58
C GLY A 55 11.34 -1.94 2.52
N GLY A 56 10.73 -3.11 2.29
CA GLY A 56 9.65 -3.29 1.31
C GLY A 56 8.64 -2.14 1.36
N TYR A 57 8.04 -1.83 0.21
CA TYR A 57 7.05 -0.75 0.05
C TYR A 57 6.14 -0.73 1.28
N PHE A 58 6.28 0.29 2.14
CA PHE A 58 5.52 0.36 3.38
C PHE A 58 4.06 0.54 2.99
N TYR A 59 3.32 -0.57 2.93
CA TYR A 59 1.89 -0.54 2.81
C TYR A 59 1.37 0.10 4.11
N SER A 60 0.99 1.36 4.03
CA SER A 60 0.06 1.95 4.99
C SER A 60 -1.29 1.28 4.70
N MET A 61 -1.52 0.09 5.25
CA MET A 61 -2.87 -0.48 5.29
C MET A 61 -3.69 0.44 6.21
N SER A 62 -4.54 1.28 5.61
CA SER A 62 -5.64 1.88 6.34
C SER A 62 -6.56 0.73 6.77
N THR A 63 -6.37 0.23 8.00
CA THR A 63 -7.27 -0.74 8.64
C THR A 63 -8.58 -0.05 9.03
N SER A 64 -9.26 0.53 8.06
CA SER A 64 -10.59 1.09 8.22
C SER A 64 -11.57 0.09 7.61
N GLY A 65 -11.91 -0.98 8.32
CA GLY A 65 -13.07 -1.81 7.96
C GLY A 65 -12.96 -3.32 8.03
N LEU A 66 -12.02 -3.92 8.76
CA LEU A 66 -12.14 -5.34 9.12
C LEU A 66 -12.98 -5.47 10.41
N ASN A 67 -14.29 -5.30 10.28
CA ASN A 67 -15.21 -6.07 11.12
C ASN A 67 -15.00 -7.53 10.73
N PHE A 68 -14.19 -8.23 11.53
CA PHE A 68 -14.08 -9.68 11.46
C PHE A 68 -15.45 -10.24 11.84
N ASP A 69 -16.22 -10.70 10.86
CA ASP A 69 -17.38 -11.56 11.10
C ASP A 69 -16.84 -12.91 11.58
N GLU A 70 -16.63 -13.03 12.90
CA GLU A 70 -16.37 -14.30 13.56
C GLU A 70 -17.68 -15.10 13.62
N THR A 71 -18.14 -15.61 12.48
CA THR A 71 -19.10 -16.70 12.45
C THR A 71 -18.37 -17.96 12.02
N ALA A 72 -17.78 -18.64 13.01
CA ALA A 72 -17.09 -19.90 12.87
C ALA A 72 -17.95 -20.98 12.17
N PRO A 73 -17.33 -21.91 11.41
CA PRO A 73 -18.06 -22.98 10.73
C PRO A 73 -18.72 -23.95 11.73
N PRO A 74 -19.86 -24.58 11.37
CA PRO A 74 -20.55 -25.52 12.25
C PRO A 74 -19.66 -26.74 12.55
N GLN A 75 -19.39 -26.98 13.83
CA GLN A 75 -18.74 -28.21 14.25
C GLN A 75 -19.70 -29.38 14.05
N THR A 76 -19.42 -30.17 13.01
CA THR A 76 -19.99 -31.50 12.78
C THR A 76 -19.62 -32.42 13.94
N LYS A 77 -20.54 -32.66 14.89
CA LYS A 77 -20.44 -33.81 15.79
C LYS A 77 -21.10 -35.01 15.13
N GLY A 78 -20.26 -35.86 14.54
CA GLY A 78 -20.60 -37.25 14.22
C GLY A 78 -20.75 -38.08 15.50
N SER A 79 -21.91 -38.72 15.58
CA SER A 79 -22.38 -39.92 16.29
C SER A 79 -21.59 -40.67 17.38
N GLN A 80 -22.42 -41.32 18.21
CA GLN A 80 -22.25 -42.59 18.96
C GLN A 80 -21.80 -42.40 20.41
N ALA A 81 -22.49 -42.93 21.44
CA ALA A 81 -23.27 -44.16 21.56
C ALA A 81 -24.56 -43.99 22.38
#